data_AF-A0A7W1M345-F1
#
_entry.id   AF-A0A7W1M345-F1
#
_cell.length_a   1.000
_cell.length_b   1.000
_cell.length_c   1.000
_cell.angle_alpha   90.00
_cell.angle_beta   90.00
_cell.angle_gamma   90.00
#
_symmetry.space_group_name_H-M   'P 1'
#
loop_
_entity.id
_entity.type
_entity.pdbx_description
1 polymer ?
#
loop_
_entity_poly.entity_id
_entity_poly.type
_entity_poly.pdbx_seq_one_letter_code
_entity_poly.pdbx_strand_id
1 'polypeptide(L)'
;MIAAGCGGGSHVQRSSSAPAVSSSGAGALAADARSAATGDIPDTQNFLTLRDQRLRVAMLYPEGWTVKQTSNEVSISDKNNLVRIALSNGAEPTIASVSTQLAALKQKTPTLTAGAPQAVSLKSGAAVKVTYQTKSTPNPVTGKQVTLTVDRYTLGHAGRTAIVDLGTPVGVDNVDAYKRMIESFKWL
;
A
#
# COMPACT_ATOMS: atom_id res chain seq x y z
N MET A 1 49.72 39.32 15.01
CA MET A 1 49.55 39.19 16.48
C MET A 1 48.83 37.87 16.73
N ILE A 2 49.47 36.73 16.50
CA ILE A 2 50.17 35.84 17.46
C ILE A 2 49.33 35.51 18.71
N ALA A 3 48.87 34.27 18.80
CA ALA A 3 48.89 33.47 20.04
C ALA A 3 48.97 31.98 19.68
N ALA A 4 50.05 31.35 20.11
CA ALA A 4 50.38 29.93 19.96
C ALA A 4 49.94 29.14 21.20
N GLY A 5 49.83 27.81 21.06
CA GLY A 5 49.67 26.88 22.18
C GLY A 5 49.88 25.43 21.76
N CYS A 6 51.11 24.93 21.93
CA CYS A 6 51.55 23.54 21.75
C CYS A 6 51.26 22.67 22.99
N GLY A 7 51.19 21.35 22.81
CA GLY A 7 51.37 20.38 23.89
C GLY A 7 51.14 18.94 23.45
N GLY A 8 52.22 18.24 23.04
CA GLY A 8 52.22 16.82 22.68
C GLY A 8 52.73 15.91 23.80
N GLY A 9 52.45 14.61 23.69
CA GLY A 9 53.00 13.56 24.55
C GLY A 9 52.84 12.19 23.88
N SER A 10 53.96 11.53 23.63
CA SER A 10 54.14 10.36 22.76
C SER A 10 54.20 9.02 23.51
N HIS A 11 53.57 8.00 22.92
CA HIS A 11 53.98 6.60 22.76
C HIS A 11 54.52 5.78 23.95
N VAL A 12 53.81 4.68 24.27
CA VAL A 12 54.41 3.37 24.60
C VAL A 12 53.71 2.29 23.79
N GLN A 13 54.49 1.53 23.03
CA GLN A 13 54.09 0.44 22.14
C GLN A 13 54.72 -0.86 22.64
N ARG A 14 53.96 -1.95 22.75
CA ARG A 14 54.48 -3.32 22.64
C ARG A 14 53.37 -4.27 22.18
N SER A 15 53.61 -4.88 21.03
CA SER A 15 52.75 -5.83 20.33
C SER A 15 53.07 -7.27 20.73
N SER A 16 52.09 -8.16 20.65
CA SER A 16 52.25 -9.61 20.43
C SER A 16 50.94 -10.16 19.84
N SER A 17 51.04 -11.07 18.87
CA SER A 17 50.05 -11.30 17.82
C SER A 17 49.19 -12.58 17.96
N ALA A 18 47.93 -12.49 17.45
CA ALA A 18 47.07 -13.51 16.80
C ALA A 18 46.48 -14.70 17.62
N PRO A 19 45.30 -15.29 17.26
CA PRO A 19 44.61 -15.27 15.95
C PRO A 19 43.15 -14.77 15.94
N ALA A 20 42.60 -14.64 14.72
CA ALA A 20 41.24 -14.18 14.40
C ALA A 20 40.23 -15.34 14.29
N VAL A 21 38.98 -15.12 14.70
CA VAL A 21 37.75 -15.66 14.07
C VAL A 21 36.49 -14.93 14.60
N SER A 22 35.62 -14.59 13.64
CA SER A 22 34.14 -14.54 13.72
C SER A 22 33.42 -13.38 14.41
N SER A 23 32.89 -12.50 13.57
CA SER A 23 31.71 -11.65 13.77
C SER A 23 30.48 -12.41 14.31
N SER A 24 29.78 -11.84 15.30
CA SER A 24 28.32 -11.87 15.57
C SER A 24 28.04 -11.37 17.00
N GLY A 25 27.07 -10.53 17.32
CA GLY A 25 25.91 -10.12 16.54
C GLY A 25 25.31 -8.79 17.01
N ALA A 26 24.90 -8.01 16.02
CA ALA A 26 23.76 -7.12 16.12
C ALA A 26 22.49 -7.98 16.27
N GLY A 27 22.06 -8.24 17.50
CA GLY A 27 20.73 -8.78 17.81
C GLY A 27 19.94 -7.68 18.52
N ALA A 28 18.77 -7.23 18.09
CA ALA A 28 17.85 -7.72 17.07
C ALA A 28 17.30 -6.51 16.27
N LEU A 29 17.86 -6.29 15.09
CA LEU A 29 17.27 -5.50 14.00
C LEU A 29 17.52 -6.28 12.72
N ALA A 30 16.75 -7.35 12.55
CA ALA A 30 16.77 -8.11 11.29
C ALA A 30 15.33 -8.55 10.98
N ALA A 31 14.45 -7.57 10.81
CA ALA A 31 13.38 -7.70 9.84
C ALA A 31 13.97 -7.21 8.51
N ASP A 32 13.90 -8.08 7.50
CA ASP A 32 14.50 -7.88 6.19
C ASP A 32 14.02 -6.56 5.56
N ALA A 33 14.91 -5.56 5.57
CA ALA A 33 14.63 -4.23 5.01
C ALA A 33 14.50 -4.26 3.48
N ARG A 34 14.76 -5.41 2.82
CA ARG A 34 14.59 -5.57 1.37
C ARG A 34 13.17 -5.96 0.99
N SER A 35 12.48 -6.80 1.75
CA SER A 35 11.04 -7.06 1.52
C SER A 35 10.19 -5.82 1.82
N ALA A 36 10.57 -5.05 2.84
CA ALA A 36 9.88 -3.81 3.13
C ALA A 36 10.03 -2.82 1.95
N ALA A 37 11.22 -2.60 1.39
CA ALA A 37 11.45 -1.55 0.39
C ALA A 37 10.73 -1.77 -0.97
N THR A 38 10.29 -2.99 -1.29
CA THR A 38 9.63 -3.31 -2.57
C THR A 38 8.12 -3.11 -2.56
N GLY A 39 7.49 -2.99 -1.38
CA GLY A 39 6.03 -2.94 -1.23
C GLY A 39 5.40 -4.33 -1.02
N ASP A 40 6.18 -5.37 -0.81
CA ASP A 40 5.69 -6.69 -0.44
C ASP A 40 5.01 -6.68 0.94
N ILE A 41 3.90 -7.41 1.09
CA ILE A 41 3.17 -7.58 2.34
C ILE A 41 3.51 -8.97 2.89
N PRO A 42 4.23 -9.08 4.02
CA PRO A 42 4.59 -10.37 4.58
C PRO A 42 3.36 -11.22 4.93
N ASP A 43 3.45 -12.55 4.78
CA ASP A 43 2.36 -13.46 5.19
C ASP A 43 2.04 -13.37 6.68
N THR A 44 3.04 -13.02 7.50
CA THR A 44 2.92 -12.81 8.95
C THR A 44 2.31 -11.45 9.31
N GLN A 45 1.93 -10.66 8.31
CA GLN A 45 1.36 -9.34 8.52
C GLN A 45 0.10 -9.41 9.41
N ASN A 46 0.14 -8.64 10.49
CA ASN A 46 -1.03 -8.39 11.31
C ASN A 46 -2.01 -7.48 10.57
N PHE A 47 -3.31 -7.75 10.70
CA PHE A 47 -4.36 -6.92 10.14
C PHE A 47 -5.23 -6.34 11.25
N LEU A 48 -5.47 -5.04 11.17
CA LEU A 48 -6.40 -4.33 12.04
C LEU A 48 -7.72 -4.09 11.30
N THR A 49 -8.80 -3.90 12.05
CA THR A 49 -10.10 -3.54 11.45
C THR A 49 -10.24 -2.02 11.41
N LEU A 50 -10.23 -1.45 10.22
CA LEU A 50 -10.72 -0.10 9.99
C LEU A 50 -12.24 -0.12 10.13
N ARG A 51 -12.79 0.77 10.98
CA ARG A 51 -14.23 1.05 11.06
C ARG A 51 -14.44 2.54 10.80
N ASP A 52 -15.07 2.88 9.69
CA ASP A 52 -15.42 4.26 9.39
C ASP A 52 -16.93 4.46 9.56
N GLN A 53 -17.30 5.11 10.67
CA GLN A 53 -18.70 5.38 10.99
C GLN A 53 -19.34 6.37 10.01
N ARG A 54 -18.57 7.32 9.47
CA ARG A 54 -19.09 8.34 8.54
C ARG A 54 -19.47 7.70 7.22
N LEU A 55 -18.61 6.78 6.77
CA LEU A 55 -18.79 5.98 5.57
C LEU A 55 -19.64 4.73 5.80
N ARG A 56 -19.98 4.37 7.05
CA ARG A 56 -20.72 3.16 7.41
C ARG A 56 -20.14 1.92 6.72
N VAL A 57 -18.82 1.76 6.83
CA VAL A 57 -18.08 0.61 6.31
C VAL A 57 -17.01 0.14 7.28
N ALA A 58 -16.62 -1.12 7.17
CA ALA A 58 -15.45 -1.68 7.82
C ALA A 58 -14.65 -2.55 6.86
N MET A 59 -13.34 -2.61 7.04
CA MET A 59 -12.44 -3.47 6.27
C MET A 59 -11.15 -3.73 7.05
N LEU A 60 -10.54 -4.89 6.87
CA LEU A 60 -9.19 -5.14 7.36
C LEU A 60 -8.17 -4.32 6.58
N TYR A 61 -7.10 -3.91 7.25
CA TYR A 61 -5.91 -3.34 6.64
C TYR A 61 -4.65 -3.74 7.42
N PRO A 62 -3.48 -3.77 6.78
CA PRO A 62 -2.23 -4.11 7.46
C PRO A 62 -1.90 -3.14 8.59
N GLU A 63 -1.52 -3.67 9.75
CA GLU A 63 -0.97 -2.90 10.86
C GLU A 63 0.22 -2.05 10.41
N GLY A 64 0.31 -0.81 10.90
CA GLY A 64 1.40 0.12 10.59
C GLY A 64 1.19 0.98 9.33
N TRP A 65 0.16 0.70 8.53
CA TRP A 65 -0.11 1.53 7.34
C TRP A 65 -0.74 2.87 7.71
N THR A 66 -0.39 3.90 6.95
CA THR A 66 -0.93 5.25 7.13
C THR A 66 -2.37 5.29 6.64
N VAL A 67 -3.30 5.69 7.52
CA VAL A 67 -4.72 5.90 7.17
C VAL A 67 -5.01 7.40 7.08
N LYS A 68 -5.65 7.84 6.01
CA LYS A 68 -6.14 9.21 5.81
C LYS A 68 -7.61 9.18 5.43
N GLN A 69 -8.38 10.10 6.00
CA GLN A 69 -9.83 10.13 5.89
C GLN A 69 -10.32 11.48 5.39
N THR A 70 -11.23 11.47 4.43
CA THR A 70 -12.00 12.64 3.97
C THR A 70 -13.49 12.37 4.17
N SER A 71 -14.37 13.28 3.77
CA SER A 71 -15.82 13.15 3.98
C SER A 71 -16.43 11.91 3.30
N ASN A 72 -15.89 11.47 2.17
CA ASN A 72 -16.41 10.36 1.37
C ASN A 72 -15.36 9.31 0.99
N GLU A 73 -14.13 9.43 1.49
CA GLU A 73 -13.03 8.54 1.13
C GLU A 73 -12.15 8.19 2.34
N VAL A 74 -11.65 6.96 2.35
CA VAL A 74 -10.50 6.54 3.16
C VAL A 74 -9.38 6.11 2.22
N SER A 75 -8.17 6.60 2.44
CA SER A 75 -6.94 6.07 1.82
C SER A 75 -6.05 5.43 2.87
N ILE A 76 -5.48 4.29 2.52
CA ILE A 76 -4.57 3.52 3.37
C ILE A 76 -3.33 3.23 2.54
N SER A 77 -2.13 3.53 3.04
CA SER A 77 -0.91 3.40 2.26
C SER A 77 0.30 3.08 3.11
N ASP A 78 1.19 2.26 2.56
CA ASP A 78 2.56 2.08 3.02
C ASP A 78 3.47 1.97 1.79
N LYS A 79 4.55 2.75 1.79
CA LYS A 79 5.52 2.82 0.68
C LYS A 79 4.84 3.06 -0.67
N ASN A 80 4.84 2.06 -1.56
CA ASN A 80 4.25 2.14 -2.89
C ASN A 80 2.89 1.43 -3.00
N ASN A 81 2.38 0.87 -1.90
CA ASN A 81 1.04 0.30 -1.85
C ASN A 81 0.01 1.39 -1.56
N LEU A 82 -1.14 1.24 -2.19
CA LEU A 82 -2.27 2.14 -2.01
C LEU A 82 -3.55 1.34 -1.92
N VAL A 83 -4.36 1.65 -0.93
CA VAL A 83 -5.73 1.18 -0.78
C VAL A 83 -6.63 2.39 -0.67
N ARG A 84 -7.75 2.37 -1.39
CA ARG A 84 -8.71 3.48 -1.38
C ARG A 84 -10.11 2.92 -1.28
N ILE A 85 -10.91 3.46 -0.37
CA ILE A 85 -12.34 3.19 -0.24
C ILE A 85 -13.06 4.51 -0.48
N ALA A 86 -13.74 4.64 -1.61
CA ALA A 86 -14.50 5.84 -1.95
C ALA A 86 -15.98 5.50 -2.05
N LEU A 87 -16.83 6.34 -1.45
CA LEU A 87 -18.28 6.19 -1.51
C LEU A 87 -18.96 7.29 -2.30
N SER A 88 -20.02 6.87 -2.98
CA SER A 88 -20.96 7.74 -3.67
C SER A 88 -22.38 7.19 -3.53
N ASN A 89 -23.38 8.03 -3.80
CA ASN A 89 -24.73 7.53 -4.04
C ASN A 89 -24.77 6.88 -5.43
N GLY A 90 -25.55 5.82 -5.59
CA GLY A 90 -25.61 5.10 -6.86
C GLY A 90 -26.41 3.80 -6.81
N ALA A 91 -26.70 3.29 -8.00
CA ALA A 91 -27.32 1.98 -8.16
C ALA A 91 -26.31 0.84 -7.94
N GLU A 92 -26.83 -0.39 -7.93
CA GLU A 92 -25.99 -1.57 -7.93
C GLU A 92 -25.09 -1.61 -9.19
N PRO A 93 -23.79 -1.94 -9.06
CA PRO A 93 -22.87 -1.87 -10.17
C PRO A 93 -23.12 -2.99 -11.20
N THR A 94 -23.04 -2.63 -12.47
CA THR A 94 -23.05 -3.55 -13.60
C THR A 94 -21.71 -3.52 -14.35
N ILE A 95 -21.42 -4.56 -15.13
CA ILE A 95 -20.23 -4.59 -16.01
C ILE A 95 -20.22 -3.37 -16.93
N ALA A 96 -21.39 -2.98 -17.46
CA ALA A 96 -21.54 -1.81 -18.32
C ALA A 96 -21.23 -0.50 -17.57
N SER A 97 -21.81 -0.29 -16.38
CA SER A 97 -21.55 0.92 -15.62
C SER A 97 -20.07 1.05 -15.21
N VAL A 98 -19.44 -0.06 -14.83
CA VAL A 98 -18.00 -0.05 -14.49
C VAL A 98 -17.13 0.20 -15.73
N SER A 99 -17.50 -0.34 -16.88
CA SER A 99 -16.82 -0.05 -18.15
C SER A 99 -16.88 1.44 -18.50
N THR A 100 -18.03 2.08 -18.35
CA THR A 100 -18.19 3.53 -18.54
C THR A 100 -17.34 4.33 -17.54
N GLN A 101 -17.34 3.94 -16.27
CA GLN A 101 -16.51 4.59 -15.24
C GLN A 101 -15.00 4.48 -15.55
N LEU A 102 -14.55 3.32 -16.04
CA LEU A 102 -13.16 3.13 -16.45
C LEU A 102 -12.79 3.96 -17.67
N ALA A 103 -13.68 4.07 -18.66
CA ALA A 103 -13.43 4.93 -19.82
C ALA A 103 -13.25 6.40 -19.39
N ALA A 104 -14.11 6.90 -18.50
CA ALA A 104 -13.98 8.23 -17.93
C ALA A 104 -12.69 8.40 -17.10
N LEU A 105 -12.28 7.37 -16.36
CA LEU A 105 -11.02 7.39 -15.62
C LEU A 105 -9.81 7.42 -16.56
N LYS A 106 -9.83 6.66 -17.66
CA LYS A 106 -8.76 6.64 -18.66
C LYS A 106 -8.56 8.00 -19.32
N GLN A 107 -9.63 8.76 -19.55
CA GLN A 107 -9.53 10.13 -20.06
C GLN A 107 -8.78 11.06 -19.10
N LYS A 108 -8.92 10.86 -17.79
CA LYS A 108 -8.22 11.64 -16.74
C LYS A 108 -6.84 11.08 -16.41
N THR A 109 -6.60 9.82 -16.73
CA THR A 109 -5.36 9.10 -16.43
C THR A 109 -4.90 8.32 -17.66
N PRO A 110 -4.22 8.99 -18.61
CA PRO A 110 -3.84 8.36 -19.89
C PRO A 110 -2.91 7.15 -19.75
N THR A 111 -2.22 7.00 -18.61
CA THR A 111 -1.38 5.86 -18.27
C THR A 111 -2.18 4.62 -17.87
N LEU A 112 -3.52 4.74 -17.75
CA LEU A 112 -4.38 3.65 -17.35
C LEU A 112 -4.62 2.66 -18.49
N THR A 113 -4.29 1.40 -18.21
CA THR A 113 -4.59 0.25 -19.09
C THR A 113 -5.39 -0.78 -18.29
N ALA A 114 -6.66 -0.98 -18.66
CA ALA A 114 -7.58 -1.87 -17.95
C ALA A 114 -7.91 -3.12 -18.75
N GLY A 115 -8.14 -4.23 -18.04
CA GLY A 115 -8.82 -5.41 -18.57
C GLY A 115 -10.33 -5.25 -18.61
N ALA A 116 -11.03 -6.33 -18.98
CA ALA A 116 -12.49 -6.37 -18.97
C ALA A 116 -13.03 -6.49 -17.52
N PRO A 117 -14.06 -5.73 -17.13
CA PRO A 117 -14.72 -5.92 -15.84
C PRO A 117 -15.45 -7.27 -15.78
N GLN A 118 -15.51 -7.86 -14.59
CA GLN A 118 -16.11 -9.17 -14.32
C GLN A 118 -17.02 -9.08 -13.10
N ALA A 119 -18.17 -9.74 -13.15
CA ALA A 119 -19.02 -9.91 -11.98
C ALA A 119 -18.37 -10.91 -11.01
N VAL A 120 -18.33 -10.58 -9.73
CA VAL A 120 -17.79 -11.42 -8.65
C VAL A 120 -18.72 -11.38 -7.45
N SER A 121 -18.62 -12.40 -6.58
CA SER A 121 -19.33 -12.43 -5.30
C SER A 121 -18.34 -12.28 -4.16
N LEU A 122 -18.61 -11.35 -3.25
CA LEU A 122 -17.85 -11.12 -2.02
C LEU A 122 -18.73 -11.46 -0.81
N LYS A 123 -18.12 -11.60 0.36
CA LYS A 123 -18.88 -11.79 1.63
C LYS A 123 -19.82 -10.63 1.93
N SER A 124 -19.57 -9.45 1.35
CA SER A 124 -20.38 -8.24 1.44
C SER A 124 -21.49 -8.13 0.38
N GLY A 125 -21.58 -9.07 -0.56
CA GLY A 125 -22.57 -9.08 -1.64
C GLY A 125 -21.96 -9.14 -3.04
N ALA A 126 -22.81 -8.90 -4.04
CA ALA A 126 -22.39 -8.83 -5.44
C ALA A 126 -21.48 -7.62 -5.69
N ALA A 127 -20.48 -7.81 -6.55
CA ALA A 127 -19.55 -6.77 -6.93
C ALA A 127 -19.11 -6.93 -8.40
N VAL A 128 -18.51 -5.89 -8.95
CA VAL A 128 -17.83 -5.93 -10.23
C VAL A 128 -16.35 -5.65 -10.01
N LYS A 129 -15.49 -6.59 -10.37
CA LYS A 129 -14.04 -6.47 -10.30
C LYS A 129 -13.47 -6.06 -11.65
N VAL A 130 -12.46 -5.21 -11.64
CA VAL A 130 -11.59 -4.98 -12.78
C VAL A 130 -10.16 -4.75 -12.33
N THR A 131 -9.21 -5.34 -13.06
CA THR A 131 -7.79 -5.09 -12.86
C THR A 131 -7.29 -4.11 -13.91
N TYR A 132 -6.54 -3.10 -13.50
CA TYR A 132 -5.88 -2.16 -14.40
C TYR A 132 -4.50 -1.78 -13.91
N GLN A 133 -3.63 -1.35 -14.83
CA GLN A 133 -2.35 -0.75 -14.50
C GLN A 133 -2.39 0.76 -14.65
N THR A 134 -1.64 1.48 -13.84
CA THR A 134 -1.47 2.94 -13.94
C THR A 134 -0.15 3.39 -13.31
N LYS A 135 0.26 4.64 -13.54
CA LYS A 135 1.40 5.23 -12.83
C LYS A 135 0.93 5.92 -11.55
N SER A 136 1.67 5.75 -10.46
CA SER A 136 1.44 6.48 -9.21
C SER A 136 1.60 7.98 -9.42
N THR A 137 1.06 8.77 -8.49
CA THR A 137 1.50 10.17 -8.37
C THR A 137 3.02 10.21 -8.15
N PRO A 138 3.73 11.22 -8.67
CA PRO A 138 5.14 11.41 -8.37
C PRO A 138 5.36 11.53 -6.86
N ASN A 139 6.38 10.86 -6.35
CA ASN A 139 6.81 11.05 -4.98
C ASN A 139 7.24 12.51 -4.78
N PRO A 140 6.74 13.23 -3.77
CA PRO A 140 7.00 14.66 -3.61
C PRO A 140 8.46 15.00 -3.27
N VAL A 141 9.24 14.02 -2.80
CA VAL A 141 10.66 14.19 -2.46
C VAL A 141 11.56 13.76 -3.61
N THR A 142 11.27 12.62 -4.24
CA THR A 142 12.17 12.02 -5.25
C THR A 142 11.74 12.25 -6.70
N GLY A 143 10.50 12.70 -6.93
CA GLY A 143 9.89 12.82 -8.26
C GLY A 143 9.60 11.50 -8.97
N LYS A 144 10.00 10.36 -8.39
CA LYS A 144 9.83 9.04 -9.00
C LYS A 144 8.37 8.62 -9.01
N GLN A 145 7.97 7.92 -10.06
CA GLN A 145 6.69 7.24 -10.18
C GLN A 145 6.92 5.74 -10.28
N VAL A 146 5.96 4.97 -9.77
CA VAL A 146 5.93 3.51 -9.93
C VAL A 146 4.72 3.11 -10.76
N THR A 147 4.86 2.05 -11.55
CA THR A 147 3.70 1.42 -12.20
C THR A 147 3.02 0.52 -11.18
N LEU A 148 1.73 0.74 -10.98
CA LEU A 148 0.88 -0.03 -10.08
C LEU A 148 -0.01 -0.96 -10.89
N THR A 149 -0.21 -2.18 -10.40
CA THR A 149 -1.39 -3.00 -10.71
C THR A 149 -2.44 -2.72 -9.64
N VAL A 150 -3.65 -2.41 -10.06
CA VAL A 150 -4.78 -2.08 -9.19
C VAL A 150 -5.93 -3.04 -9.45
N ASP A 151 -6.36 -3.73 -8.40
CA ASP A 151 -7.62 -4.44 -8.34
C ASP A 151 -8.70 -3.50 -7.81
N ARG A 152 -9.63 -3.11 -8.69
CA ARG A 152 -10.81 -2.32 -8.33
C ARG A 152 -12.02 -3.23 -8.15
N TYR A 153 -12.70 -3.06 -7.03
CA TYR A 153 -14.01 -3.65 -6.75
C TYR A 153 -15.04 -2.53 -6.61
N THR A 154 -16.12 -2.61 -7.38
CA THR A 154 -17.28 -1.75 -7.21
C THR A 154 -18.40 -2.57 -6.59
N LEU A 155 -18.94 -2.10 -5.46
CA LEU A 155 -20.00 -2.76 -4.68
C LEU A 155 -21.20 -1.84 -4.55
N GLY A 156 -22.40 -2.40 -4.54
CA GLY A 156 -23.65 -1.66 -4.28
C GLY A 156 -24.33 -2.12 -3.00
N HIS A 157 -24.90 -1.18 -2.23
CA HIS A 157 -25.73 -1.48 -1.08
C HIS A 157 -26.65 -0.30 -0.73
N ALA A 158 -27.96 -0.55 -0.64
CA ALA A 158 -28.96 0.43 -0.19
C ALA A 158 -28.83 1.83 -0.85
N GLY A 159 -28.71 1.87 -2.18
CA GLY A 159 -28.58 3.13 -2.95
C GLY A 159 -27.22 3.82 -2.84
N ARG A 160 -26.21 3.10 -2.33
CA ARG A 160 -24.82 3.56 -2.21
C ARG A 160 -23.92 2.65 -3.01
N THR A 161 -22.84 3.23 -3.54
CA THR A 161 -21.78 2.52 -4.24
C THR A 161 -20.47 2.73 -3.50
N ALA A 162 -19.71 1.67 -3.28
CA ALA A 162 -18.34 1.73 -2.80
C ALA A 162 -17.39 1.30 -3.92
N ILE A 163 -16.34 2.09 -4.14
CA ILE A 163 -15.20 1.72 -4.98
C ILE A 163 -14.04 1.42 -4.04
N VAL A 164 -13.57 0.19 -4.06
CA VAL A 164 -12.39 -0.27 -3.32
C VAL A 164 -11.26 -0.53 -4.31
N ASP A 165 -10.23 0.29 -4.29
CA ASP A 165 -9.00 0.09 -5.08
C ASP A 165 -7.92 -0.52 -4.20
N LEU A 166 -7.31 -1.63 -4.63
CA LEU A 166 -6.17 -2.27 -4.00
C LEU A 166 -5.00 -2.27 -4.97
N GLY A 167 -4.04 -1.36 -4.76
CA GLY A 167 -2.93 -1.08 -5.67
C GLY A 167 -1.57 -1.49 -5.10
N THR A 168 -0.78 -2.20 -5.88
CA THR A 168 0.58 -2.64 -5.54
C THR A 168 1.52 -2.39 -6.73
N PRO A 169 2.83 -2.17 -6.54
CA PRO A 169 3.77 -2.12 -7.66
C PRO A 169 3.71 -3.37 -8.54
N VAL A 170 3.86 -3.20 -9.85
CA VAL A 170 3.96 -4.33 -10.77
C VAL A 170 5.13 -5.24 -10.35
N GLY A 171 4.86 -6.55 -10.28
CA GLY A 171 5.84 -7.56 -9.88
C GLY A 171 5.89 -7.86 -8.38
N VAL A 172 5.08 -7.18 -7.56
CA VAL A 172 4.92 -7.46 -6.13
C VAL A 172 3.71 -8.37 -5.91
N ASP A 173 3.89 -9.43 -5.14
CA ASP A 173 2.86 -10.43 -4.90
C ASP A 173 2.08 -10.17 -3.60
N ASN A 174 1.12 -9.24 -3.68
CA ASN A 174 0.23 -8.92 -2.55
C ASN A 174 -1.14 -9.59 -2.68
N VAL A 175 -1.28 -10.62 -3.53
CA VAL A 175 -2.58 -11.17 -3.94
C VAL A 175 -3.38 -11.68 -2.74
N ASP A 176 -2.76 -12.46 -1.86
CA ASP A 176 -3.44 -13.06 -0.71
C ASP A 176 -3.81 -12.03 0.36
N ALA A 177 -2.90 -11.10 0.65
CA ALA A 177 -3.17 -9.97 1.53
C ALA A 177 -4.36 -9.13 1.03
N TYR A 178 -4.36 -8.79 -0.26
CA TYR A 178 -5.42 -7.99 -0.86
C TYR A 178 -6.76 -8.73 -0.96
N LYS A 179 -6.72 -10.03 -1.25
CA LYS A 179 -7.90 -10.90 -1.17
C LYS A 179 -8.48 -10.91 0.23
N ARG A 180 -7.65 -11.09 1.27
CA ARG A 180 -8.08 -11.04 2.68
C ARG A 180 -8.71 -9.70 3.03
N MET A 181 -8.16 -8.59 2.54
CA MET A 181 -8.73 -7.25 2.75
C MET A 181 -10.11 -7.12 2.11
N ILE A 182 -10.26 -7.38 0.80
CA ILE A 182 -11.55 -7.20 0.13
C ILE A 182 -12.62 -8.16 0.66
N GLU A 183 -12.26 -9.41 1.00
CA GLU A 183 -13.21 -10.36 1.59
C GLU A 183 -13.69 -9.93 2.98
N SER A 184 -12.95 -9.06 3.68
CA SER A 184 -13.32 -8.55 4.99
C SER A 184 -14.18 -7.28 4.93
N PHE A 185 -14.36 -6.69 3.75
CA PHE A 185 -15.18 -5.50 3.57
C PHE A 185 -16.62 -5.75 4.04
N LYS A 186 -17.20 -4.79 4.76
CA LYS A 186 -18.56 -4.84 5.28
C LYS A 186 -19.22 -3.47 5.23
N TRP A 187 -20.52 -3.48 4.94
CA TRP A 187 -21.41 -2.36 5.21
C TRP A 187 -21.80 -2.37 6.70
N LEU A 188 -21.86 -1.20 7.35
CA LEU A 188 -22.22 -1.02 8.77
C LEU A 188 -23.61 -0.39 8.94
#